data_AF-A0A859FHQ0-F1
#
_entry.id   AF-A0A859FHQ0-F1
#
_cell.length_a   1.000
_cell.length_b   1.000
_cell.length_c   1.000
_cell.angle_alpha   90.00
_cell.angle_beta   90.00
_cell.angle_gamma   90.00
#
_symmetry.space_group_name_H-M   'P 1'
#
loop_
_entity.id
_entity.type
_entity.pdbx_description
1 polymer ?
#
loop_
_entity_poly.entity_id
_entity_poly.type
_entity_poly.pdbx_seq_one_letter_code
_entity_poly.pdbx_strand_id
1 'polypeptide(L)' 'MENNYEKSAYLYGKGAGSFKRGEFDEALNYYQQSLKLDNHSRTYARIYECLLSLGKDEEARPYIEIAYNMNKNHDKVAIQ' A
#
# COMPACT_ATOMS: atom_id res chain seq x y z
N MET A 1 18.31 -13.19 11.25
CA MET A 1 18.16 -12.49 9.97
C MET A 1 16.76 -11.92 10.00
N GLU A 2 16.61 -10.60 10.21
CA GLU A 2 15.28 -9.98 10.17
C GLU A 2 14.67 -10.27 8.80
N ASN A 3 13.51 -10.92 8.80
CA ASN A 3 12.85 -11.27 7.57
C ASN A 3 12.24 -9.97 7.01
N ASN A 4 12.65 -9.56 5.81
CA ASN A 4 12.16 -8.33 5.17
C ASN A 4 10.62 -8.29 5.14
N TYR A 5 9.99 -9.47 5.06
CA TYR A 5 8.56 -9.67 5.19
C TYR A 5 7.98 -9.15 6.53
N GLU A 6 8.56 -9.56 7.67
CA GLU A 6 8.08 -9.14 9.00
C GLU A 6 8.24 -7.64 9.20
N LYS A 7 9.36 -7.08 8.71
CA LYS A 7 9.61 -5.64 8.77
C LYS A 7 8.63 -4.86 7.89
N SER A 8 8.31 -5.37 6.71
CA SER A 8 7.27 -4.79 5.85
C SER A 8 5.89 -4.82 6.54
N ALA A 9 5.50 -5.97 7.10
CA ALA A 9 4.24 -6.12 7.81
C ALA A 9 4.13 -5.19 9.04
N TYR A 10 5.24 -5.01 9.77
CA TYR A 10 5.31 -4.07 10.88
C TYR A 10 5.11 -2.61 10.43
N LEU A 11 5.78 -2.20 9.35
CA LEU A 11 5.62 -0.85 8.77
C LEU A 11 4.19 -0.65 8.24
N TYR A 12 3.60 -1.67 7.60
CA TYR A 12 2.19 -1.63 7.19
C TYR A 12 1.25 -1.42 8.40
N GLY A 13 1.51 -2.11 9.50
CA GLY A 13 0.76 -1.94 10.75
C GLY A 13 0.87 -0.52 11.32
N LYS A 14 2.08 0.06 11.30
CA LYS A 14 2.31 1.47 11.68
C LYS A 14 1.53 2.44 10.79
N GLY A 15 1.59 2.25 9.48
CA GLY A 15 0.84 3.05 8.52
C GLY A 15 -0.67 2.99 8.75
N ALA A 16 -1.20 1.79 9.02
CA ALA A 16 -2.62 1.61 9.35
C ALA A 16 -3.03 2.29 10.67
N GLY A 17 -2.12 2.34 11.64
CA GLY A 17 -2.30 3.10 12.88
C GLY A 17 -2.41 4.60 12.61
N SER A 18 -1.43 5.18 11.91
CA SER A 18 -1.42 6.60 11.54
C SER A 18 -2.64 6.98 10.69
N PHE A 19 -3.05 6.14 9.74
CA PHE A 19 -4.24 6.37 8.92
C PHE A 19 -5.51 6.50 9.78
N LYS A 20 -5.69 5.62 10.77
CA LYS A 20 -6.83 5.69 11.69
C LYS A 20 -6.80 6.92 12.59
N ARG A 21 -5.62 7.50 12.83
CA ARG A 21 -5.46 8.76 13.56
C ARG A 21 -5.69 10.00 12.68
N GLY A 22 -5.92 9.83 11.38
CA GLY A 22 -6.04 10.93 10.42
C GLY A 22 -4.69 11.52 9.99
N GLU A 23 -3.57 10.89 10.38
CA GLU A 23 -2.21 11.30 10.02
C GLU A 23 -1.84 10.70 8.66
N PHE A 24 -2.49 11.17 7.60
CA PHE A 24 -2.37 10.56 6.27
C PHE A 24 -0.96 10.68 5.67
N ASP A 25 -0.24 11.78 5.90
CA ASP A 25 1.16 11.94 5.46
C ASP A 25 2.10 10.92 6.12
N GLU A 26 1.95 10.69 7.42
CA GLU A 26 2.78 9.72 8.15
C GLU A 26 2.43 8.29 7.71
N ALA A 27 1.13 8.01 7.54
CA ALA A 27 0.64 6.74 7.02
C ALA A 27 1.23 6.43 5.64
N LEU A 28 1.22 7.42 4.74
CA LEU A 28 1.80 7.32 3.40
C LEU A 28 3.29 6.95 3.47
N ASN A 29 4.06 7.63 4.32
CA ASN A 29 5.49 7.36 4.50
C ASN A 29 5.75 5.93 4.99
N TYR A 30 4.98 5.44 5.98
CA TYR A 30 5.12 4.05 6.46
C TYR A 30 4.75 3.02 5.38
N TYR A 31 3.68 3.26 4.61
CA TYR A 31 3.30 2.36 3.52
C TYR A 31 4.32 2.33 2.39
N GLN A 32 4.92 3.48 2.04
CA GLN A 32 6.01 3.53 1.06
C GLN A 32 7.26 2.78 1.54
N GLN A 33 7.61 2.87 2.82
CA GLN A 33 8.71 2.09 3.39
C GLN A 33 8.40 0.60 3.39
N SER A 34 7.15 0.20 3.69
CA SER A 34 6.70 -1.20 3.59
C SER A 34 6.87 -1.72 2.15
N LEU A 35 6.44 -0.96 1.13
CA LEU A 35 6.61 -1.33 -0.27
C LEU A 35 8.08 -1.52 -0.69
N LYS A 36 9.00 -0.69 -0.18
CA LYS A 36 10.44 -0.84 -0.45
C LYS A 36 11.00 -2.18 0.01
N LEU A 37 10.39 -2.79 1.03
CA LEU A 37 10.80 -4.10 1.55
C LEU A 37 10.04 -5.24 0.90
N ASP A 38 8.73 -5.06 0.71
CA ASP A 38 7.86 -6.06 0.13
C ASP A 38 6.67 -5.41 -0.58
N ASN A 39 6.51 -5.70 -1.86
CA ASN A 39 5.45 -5.15 -2.69
C ASN A 39 4.18 -5.99 -2.54
N HIS A 40 3.14 -5.38 -1.95
CA HIS A 40 1.85 -6.01 -1.72
C HIS A 40 0.73 -5.15 -2.31
N SER A 41 -0.20 -5.78 -3.04
CA SER A 41 -1.37 -5.11 -3.62
C SER A 41 -2.18 -4.32 -2.59
N ARG A 42 -2.33 -4.88 -1.37
CA ARG A 42 -3.00 -4.23 -0.24
C ARG A 42 -2.33 -2.92 0.18
N THR A 43 -1.00 -2.86 0.17
CA THR A 43 -0.26 -1.64 0.55
C THR A 43 -0.47 -0.53 -0.48
N TYR A 44 -0.50 -0.87 -1.77
CA TYR A 44 -0.84 0.09 -2.83
C TYR A 44 -2.26 0.66 -2.69
N ALA A 45 -3.24 -0.18 -2.36
CA ALA A 45 -4.61 0.27 -2.10
C ALA A 45 -4.68 1.24 -0.90
N ARG A 46 -3.89 1.01 0.16
CA ARG A 46 -3.81 1.93 1.31
C ARG A 46 -3.15 3.27 0.96
N ILE A 47 -2.10 3.26 0.14
CA ILE A 47 -1.47 4.49 -0.36
C ILE A 47 -2.46 5.30 -1.18
N TYR A 48 -3.24 4.63 -2.04
CA TYR A 48 -4.33 5.28 -2.77
C TYR A 48 -5.34 5.97 -1.83
N GLU A 49 -5.83 5.25 -0.82
CA GLU A 49 -6.74 5.84 0.19
C GLU A 49 -6.12 7.03 0.94
N CYS A 50 -4.83 6.95 1.32
CA CYS A 50 -4.11 8.08 1.92
C CYS A 50 -4.07 9.30 1.01
N LEU A 51 -3.72 9.10 -0.27
CA LEU A 51 -3.60 10.19 -1.23
C LEU A 51 -4.95 10.85 -1.51
N LEU A 52 -6.03 10.08 -1.62
CA LEU A 52 -7.39 10.63 -1.71
C LEU A 52 -7.74 11.47 -0.47
N SER A 53 -7.39 10.98 0.72
CA SER A 53 -7.66 11.69 1.98
C SER A 53 -6.85 12.99 2.10
N LEU A 54 -5.70 13.07 1.43
CA LEU A 54 -4.88 14.27 1.28
C LEU A 54 -5.34 15.19 0.14
N GLY A 55 -6.37 14.82 -0.63
CA GLY A 55 -6.84 15.57 -1.80
C GLY A 55 -5.92 15.49 -3.02
N LYS A 56 -5.04 14.48 -3.06
CA LYS A 56 -4.03 14.27 -4.11
C LYS A 56 -4.49 13.20 -5.11
N ASP A 57 -5.66 13.42 -5.70
CA ASP A 57 -6.32 12.42 -6.55
C ASP A 57 -5.51 12.05 -7.79
N GLU A 58 -4.81 13.02 -8.38
CA GLU A 58 -3.94 12.80 -9.54
C GLU A 58 -2.76 11.87 -9.21
N GLU A 59 -2.15 12.04 -8.04
CA GLU A 59 -1.08 11.17 -7.55
C GLU A 59 -1.61 9.79 -7.16
N ALA A 60 -2.86 9.71 -6.69
CA ALA A 60 -3.50 8.47 -6.23
C ALA A 60 -3.78 7.50 -7.39
N ARG A 61 -4.27 8.03 -8.52
CA ARG A 61 -4.73 7.23 -9.68
C ARG A 61 -3.80 6.09 -10.14
N PRO A 62 -2.48 6.27 -10.30
CA PRO A 62 -1.60 5.16 -10.69
C PRO A 62 -1.54 4.04 -9.64
N TYR A 63 -1.70 4.34 -8.35
CA TYR A 63 -1.60 3.34 -7.29
C TYR A 63 -2.77 2.36 -7.27
N ILE A 64 -4.00 2.82 -7.56
CA ILE A 64 -5.15 1.92 -7.65
C ILE A 64 -5.06 1.01 -8.88
N GLU A 65 -4.52 1.50 -9.99
CA GLU A 65 -4.25 0.69 -11.18
C GLU A 65 -3.20 -0.40 -10.89
N ILE A 66 -2.12 -0.06 -10.18
CA ILE A 66 -1.09 -1.03 -9.76
C ILE A 66 -1.69 -2.07 -8.81
N ALA A 67 -2.45 -1.64 -7.79
CA ALA A 67 -3.10 -2.55 -6.84
C ALA A 67 -4.04 -3.54 -7.56
N TYR A 68 -4.84 -3.04 -8.50
CA TYR A 68 -5.74 -3.85 -9.30
C TYR A 68 -4.99 -4.81 -10.23
N ASN A 69 -3.95 -4.35 -10.92
CA ASN A 69 -3.15 -5.20 -11.80
C ASN A 69 -2.40 -6.30 -11.04
N MET A 70 -1.91 -6.03 -9.84
CA MET A 70 -1.30 -7.06 -8.98
C MET A 70 -2.30 -8.11 -8.53
N ASN A 71 -3.49 -7.71 -8.09
CA ASN A 71 -4.56 -8.66 -7.74
C ASN A 71 -5.04 -9.43 -8.98
N LYS A 72 -5.18 -8.75 -10.12
CA LYS A 72 -5.60 -9.37 -11.38
C LYS A 72 -4.56 -10.37 -11.90
N ASN A 73 -3.27 -10.17 -11.66
CA ASN A 73 -2.25 -11.19 -11.94
C ASN A 73 -2.29 -12.36 -10.95
N HIS A 74 -2.80 -12.15 -9.73
CA HIS A 74 -3.09 -13.24 -8.80
C HIS A 74 -4.32 -14.05 -9.26
N ASP A 75 -5.32 -13.38 -9.85
CA ASP A 75 -6.54 -14.02 -10.37
C ASP A 75 -6.40 -14.57 -11.82
N LYS A 76 -5.49 -14.02 -12.64
CA LYS A 76 -5.34 -14.39 -14.06
C LYS A 76 -4.46 -15.61 -14.34
N VAL A 77 -3.99 -16.32 -13.31
CA VAL A 77 -3.42 -17.67 -13.52
C VAL A 77 -4.50 -18.75 -13.61
N ALA A 78 -5.80 -18.38 -13.62
CA ALA A 78 -6.90 -19.30 -13.84
C ALA A 78 -7.80 -18.88 -15.01
N ILE A 79 -7.22 -18.74 -16.22
CA ILE A 79 -7.99 -18.98 -17.45
C ILE A 79 -7.14 -19.93 -18.31
N GLN A 80 -7.77 -21.04 -18.69
CA GLN A 80 -7.26 -22.25 -19.35
C GLN A 80 -6.33 -22.03 -20.54
#